data_AF-A0A0F9DZ45-F1
#
_entry.id   AF-A0A0F9DZ45-F1
#
_cell.length_a   1.000
_cell.length_b   1.000
_cell.length_c   1.000
_cell.angle_alpha   90.00
_cell.angle_beta   90.00
_cell.angle_gamma   90.00
#
_symmetry.space_group_name_H-M   'P 1'
#
loop_
_entity.id
_entity.type
_entity.pdbx_description
1 polymer ?
#
loop_
_entity_poly.entity_id
_entity_poly.type
_entity_poly.pdbx_seq_one_letter_code
_entity_poly.pdbx_strand_id
1 'polypeptide(L)' 'MNLYKIMGVKKSATRDQIKNAYRDKARKLHPDKGGANKDFAIIARAYGVLSDPERRDWYDKTGIEQTVPFIEQKAQGLL' A
#
# COMPACT_ATOMS: atom_id res chain seq x y z
N MET A 1 12.09 1.10 -6.86
CA MET A 1 11.22 1.54 -5.75
C MET A 1 10.79 0.27 -4.99
N ASN A 2 10.95 0.17 -3.67
CA ASN A 2 10.52 -1.02 -2.91
C ASN A 2 9.42 -0.61 -1.92
N LEU A 3 8.24 -1.22 -2.04
CA LEU A 3 7.07 -0.85 -1.22
C LEU A 3 7.28 -1.11 0.27
N TYR A 4 8.01 -2.17 0.63
CA TYR A 4 8.37 -2.46 2.02
C TYR A 4 9.31 -1.40 2.59
N LYS A 5 10.26 -0.90 1.78
CA LYS A 5 11.12 0.22 2.18
C LYS A 5 10.32 1.51 2.34
N ILE A 6 9.38 1.80 1.43
CA ILE A 6 8.46 2.94 1.56
C ILE A 6 7.65 2.84 2.85
N MET A 7 7.17 1.65 3.19
CA MET A 7 6.42 1.39 4.41
C MET A 7 7.31 1.34 5.67
N GLY A 8 8.64 1.19 5.51
CA GLY A 8 9.57 1.03 6.62
C GLY A 8 9.42 -0.32 7.34
N VAL A 9 8.98 -1.36 6.63
CA VAL A 9 8.77 -2.71 7.18
C VAL A 9 9.60 -3.75 6.41
N LYS A 10 9.75 -4.95 6.98
CA LYS A 10 10.40 -6.08 6.30
C LYS A 10 9.45 -6.74 5.29
N LYS A 11 9.99 -7.46 4.29
CA LYS A 11 9.19 -8.28 3.36
C LYS A 11 8.36 -9.36 4.09
N SER A 12 8.85 -9.82 5.25
CA SER A 12 8.15 -10.76 6.13
C SER A 12 7.07 -10.12 7.01
N ALA A 13 6.78 -8.83 6.84
CA ALA A 13 5.83 -8.14 7.71
C ALA A 13 4.42 -8.72 7.58
N THR A 14 3.74 -8.89 8.70
CA THR A 14 2.34 -9.32 8.72
C THR A 14 1.43 -8.19 8.22
N ARG A 15 0.19 -8.53 7.86
CA ARG A 15 -0.81 -7.53 7.46
C ARG A 15 -1.03 -6.48 8.53
N ASP A 16 -1.03 -6.88 9.81
CA ASP A 16 -1.17 -5.95 10.94
C ASP A 16 0.02 -5.02 11.08
N GLN A 17 1.25 -5.53 10.88
CA GLN A 17 2.45 -4.68 10.89
C GLN A 17 2.43 -3.65 9.75
N ILE A 18 1.97 -4.05 8.56
CA ILE A 18 1.80 -3.13 7.41
C ILE A 18 0.74 -2.07 7.72
N LYS A 19 -0.39 -2.47 8.31
CA LYS A 19 -1.46 -1.55 8.72
C LYS A 19 -1.00 -0.56 9.79
N ASN A 20 -0.28 -1.03 10.80
CA ASN A 20 0.25 -0.16 11.85
C ASN A 20 1.27 0.83 11.30
N ALA A 21 2.20 0.36 10.45
CA ALA A 21 3.17 1.23 9.79
C ALA A 21 2.50 2.32 8.93
N TYR A 22 1.41 1.98 8.23
CA TYR A 22 0.65 2.96 7.45
C TYR A 22 0.04 4.04 8.36
N ARG A 23 -0.62 3.63 9.45
CA ARG A 23 -1.26 4.57 10.40
C ARG A 23 -0.22 5.51 11.03
N ASP A 24 0.93 4.98 11.42
CA ASP A 24 2.01 5.78 12.01
C ASP A 24 2.60 6.78 11.03
N LYS A 25 2.82 6.38 9.77
CA LYS A 25 3.33 7.27 8.73
C LYS A 25 2.30 8.30 8.29
N ALA A 26 1.04 7.90 8.11
CA ALA A 26 -0.06 8.81 7.79
C ALA A 26 -0.21 9.91 8.85
N ARG A 27 -0.09 9.55 10.14
CA ARG A 27 -0.13 10.53 11.24
C ARG A 27 1.06 11.50 11.24
N LYS A 28 2.24 11.06 10.77
CA LYS A 28 3.46 11.89 10.68
C LYS A 28 3.47 12.78 9.43
N LEU A 29 2.91 12.28 8.33
CA LEU A 29 2.89 12.93 7.02
C LEU A 29 1.59 13.73 6.77
N HIS A 30 0.71 13.83 7.77
CA HIS A 30 -0.50 14.63 7.66
C HIS A 30 -0.14 16.11 7.40
N PRO A 31 -0.81 16.79 6.46
CA PRO A 31 -0.51 18.18 6.10
C PRO A 31 -0.59 19.14 7.30
N ASP A 32 -1.48 18.89 8.26
CA ASP A 32 -1.57 19.67 9.52
C ASP A 32 -0.29 19.64 10.37
N LYS A 33 0.62 18.69 10.13
CA LYS A 33 1.90 18.59 10.82
C LYS A 33 3.10 19.00 9.96
N GLY A 34 2.85 19.64 8.82
CA GLY A 34 3.88 20.03 7.86
C GLY A 34 4.34 18.90 6.93
N GLY A 35 3.57 17.82 6.82
CA GLY A 35 3.85 16.73 5.88
C GLY A 35 3.54 17.09 4.43
N ALA A 36 4.32 16.56 3.49
CA ALA A 36 4.10 16.79 2.06
C ALA A 36 3.05 15.82 1.49
N ASN A 37 2.09 16.35 0.71
CA ASN A 37 1.07 15.55 0.01
C ASN A 37 1.66 14.42 -0.85
N LYS A 38 2.87 14.64 -1.41
CA LYS A 38 3.58 13.62 -2.20
C LYS A 38 3.97 12.41 -1.36
N ASP A 39 4.46 12.62 -0.14
CA ASP A 39 4.87 11.52 0.74
C ASP A 39 3.66 10.72 1.21
N PHE A 40 2.55 11.41 1.49
CA PHE A 40 1.28 10.74 1.81
C PHE A 40 0.78 9.87 0.65
N ALA A 41 0.81 10.38 -0.59
CA ALA A 41 0.41 9.63 -1.77
C ALA A 41 1.29 8.38 -1.99
N ILE A 42 2.60 8.49 -1.73
CA ILE A 42 3.54 7.36 -1.85
C ILE A 42 3.24 6.27 -0.82
N ILE A 43 3.00 6.64 0.45
CA ILE A 43 2.66 5.63 1.48
C ILE A 43 1.28 5.00 1.23
N ALA A 44 0.31 5.78 0.74
CA ALA A 44 -1.03 5.29 0.44
C ALA A 44 -1.00 4.26 -0.70
N ARG A 45 -0.20 4.53 -1.75
CA ARG A 45 0.02 3.57 -2.84
C ARG A 45 0.67 2.28 -2.34
N ALA A 46 1.74 2.39 -1.55
CA ALA A 46 2.42 1.22 -1.01
C ALA A 46 1.51 0.37 -0.12
N TYR A 47 0.69 1.02 0.72
CA TYR A 47 -0.32 0.35 1.52
C TYR A 47 -1.39 -0.33 0.64
N GLY A 48 -1.88 0.31 -0.43
CA GLY A 48 -2.89 -0.26 -1.31
C GLY A 48 -2.46 -1.56 -2.02
N VAL A 49 -1.17 -1.75 -2.25
CA VAL A 49 -0.62 -3.00 -2.80
C VAL A 49 -0.32 -4.00 -1.70
N LEU A 50 0.36 -3.60 -0.62
CA LEU A 50 0.84 -4.53 0.41
C LEU A 50 -0.24 -4.98 1.41
N SER A 51 -1.37 -4.27 1.51
CA SER A 51 -2.46 -4.61 2.42
C SER A 51 -3.42 -5.68 1.86
N ASP A 52 -3.37 -5.87 0.54
CA ASP A 52 -4.14 -6.86 -0.21
C ASP A 52 -3.28 -8.10 -0.48
N PRO A 53 -3.70 -9.32 -0.05
CA PRO A 53 -2.91 -10.52 -0.22
C PRO A 53 -2.58 -10.87 -1.67
N GLU A 54 -3.52 -10.70 -2.60
CA GLU A 54 -3.36 -11.05 -4.01
C GLU A 54 -2.41 -10.08 -4.71
N ARG A 55 -2.59 -8.77 -4.47
CA ARG A 55 -1.70 -7.73 -5.01
C ARG A 55 -0.30 -7.81 -4.42
N ARG A 56 -0.19 -8.13 -3.14
CA ARG A 56 1.11 -8.35 -2.49
C ARG A 56 1.82 -9.56 -3.07
N ASP A 57 1.13 -10.68 -3.26
CA ASP A 57 1.71 -11.88 -3.87
C ASP A 57 2.19 -11.59 -5.30
N TRP A 58 1.38 -10.90 -6.11
CA TRP A 58 1.79 -10.45 -7.43
C TRP A 58 3.02 -9.54 -7.40
N TYR A 59 3.02 -8.54 -6.53
CA TYR A 59 4.15 -7.64 -6.33
C TYR A 59 5.40 -8.41 -5.88
N ASP A 60 5.25 -9.39 -5.00
CA ASP A 60 6.36 -10.20 -4.48
C ASP A 60 6.97 -11.11 -5.55
N LYS A 61 6.17 -11.55 -6.53
CA LYS A 61 6.59 -12.40 -7.66
C LYS A 61 7.16 -11.62 -8.84
N THR A 62 6.58 -10.46 -9.16
CA THR A 62 6.86 -9.73 -10.41
C THR A 62 7.58 -8.41 -10.20
N GLY A 63 7.53 -7.85 -8.98
CA GLY A 63 7.97 -6.48 -8.69
C GLY A 63 7.04 -5.38 -9.24
N ILE A 64 5.91 -5.76 -9.85
CA ILE A 64 4.98 -4.84 -10.50
C ILE A 64 3.85 -4.46 -9.54
N GLU A 65 3.58 -3.17 -9.44
CA GLU A 65 2.44 -2.63 -8.71
C GLU A 65 1.18 -2.81 -9.58
N GLN A 66 0.29 -3.73 -9.24
CA GLN A 66 -1.03 -3.77 -9.87
C GLN A 66 -1.88 -2.62 -9.32
N THR A 67 -1.85 -1.48 -10.03
CA THR A 67 -2.61 -0.27 -9.67
C THR A 67 -3.98 -0.18 -10.33
N VAL A 68 -4.45 -1.24 -11.00
CA VAL A 68 -5.79 -1.26 -11.59
C VAL A 68 -6.83 -0.93 -10.52
N PRO A 69 -7.76 0.02 -10.78
CA PRO A 69 -8.84 0.32 -9.85
C PRO A 69 -9.62 -0.95 -9.54
N PHE A 70 -9.61 -1.36 -8.27
CA PHE A 70 -10.36 -2.54 -7.81
C PHE A 70 -11.88 -2.41 -8.03
N ILE A 71 -12.36 -1.21 -8.33
CA ILE A 71 -13.78 -0.90 -8.52
C ILE A 71 -14.39 -1.68 -9.69
N GLU A 72 -13.62 -2.13 -10.68
CA GLU A 72 -14.20 -2.76 -11.89
C GLU A 72 -14.12 -4.30 -11.94
N GLN A 73 -13.23 -4.95 -11.19
CA GLN A 73 -12.96 -6.38 -11.40
C GLN A 73 -13.97 -7.33 -10.71
N LYS A 74 -14.81 -6.83 -9.80
CA LYS A 74 -15.93 -7.60 -9.23
C LYS A 74 -17.29 -7.31 -9.88
N ALA A 75 -17.36 -6.40 -10.86
CA ALA A 75 -18.61 -6.10 -11.57
C ALA A 75 -18.88 -7.02 -12.78
N GLN A 76 -17.90 -7.81 -13.23
CA GLN A 76 -18.04 -8.74 -14.36
C GLN A 76 -18.19 -10.22 -13.95
N GLY A 77 -18.71 -10.47 -12.75
CA GLY A 77 -18.88 -11.82 -12.20
C GLY A 77 -20.25 -12.09 -11.56
N LEU A 78 -21.29 -11.29 -11.86
CA LEU A 78 -22.67 -11.63 -11.54
C LEU A 78 -23.47 -11.66 -12.85
N LEU A 79 -24.19 -12.75 -13.06
CA LEU A 79 -25.17 -12.98 -14.12
C LEU A 79 -26.14 -11.80 -14.30
#